data_AF-A0A835YX15-F1
#
_entry.id   AF-A0A835YX15-F1
#
_cell.length_a   1.000
_cell.length_b   1.000
_cell.length_c   1.000
_cell.angle_alpha   90.00
_cell.angle_beta   90.00
_cell.angle_gamma   90.00
#
_symmetry.space_group_name_H-M   'P 1'
#
loop_
_entity.id
_entity.type
_entity.pdbx_description
1 polymer ?
#
loop_
_entity_poly.entity_id
_entity_poly.type
_entity_poly.pdbx_seq_one_letter_code
_entity_poly.pdbx_strand_id
1 'polypeptide(L)'
;MEAATAAATQLGSGSIEYSAQELSVEDTIMVHYTPPREFFREESGLFYCGGYNGWDGEETPVMVPLLRQRDGRYKASITIPNFAKTLDFTVTDGIRYDMGPDDAFYHIRVTHIREEDDAGNIRLYRQDEDGTLTYEGMIETFDPQELERMIDEGIDKVAENIKVETLSTEEQQAVQVMRAEASILGEKLGLGNMQVSEARDAFDFFDDETTGELQVEHLGLVLDRMGLTLDADEIAGLLERHTYATRPEATTVRLSEYMHMWSELDQADTGIDII
;
A
#
# COMPACT_ATOMS: atom_id res chain seq x y z
N MET A 1 36.12 -40.57 18.14
CA MET A 1 35.53 -39.36 18.73
C MET A 1 34.57 -38.82 17.68
N GLU A 2 33.43 -39.49 17.56
CA GLU A 2 32.38 -39.14 16.60
C GLU A 2 31.66 -37.90 17.12
N ALA A 3 31.62 -36.85 16.30
CA ALA A 3 30.76 -35.70 16.56
C ALA A 3 29.32 -36.15 16.32
N ALA A 4 28.53 -36.18 17.40
CA ALA A 4 27.11 -36.39 17.33
C ALA A 4 26.48 -35.20 16.59
N THR A 5 26.00 -35.46 15.38
CA THR A 5 25.08 -34.57 14.66
C THR A 5 23.81 -34.45 15.50
N ALA A 6 23.62 -33.30 16.15
CA ALA A 6 22.38 -33.01 16.86
C ALA A 6 21.26 -32.92 15.82
N ALA A 7 20.40 -33.94 15.78
CA ALA A 7 19.16 -33.88 15.04
C ALA A 7 18.33 -32.71 15.57
N ALA A 8 17.95 -31.79 14.69
CA ALA A 8 16.98 -30.75 14.98
C ALA A 8 15.69 -31.45 15.46
N THR A 9 15.41 -31.34 16.74
CA THR A 9 14.20 -31.90 17.34
C THR A 9 13.08 -30.96 16.96
N GLN A 10 12.16 -31.42 16.11
CA GLN A 10 10.99 -30.68 15.68
C GLN A 10 10.09 -30.42 16.91
N LEU A 11 10.18 -29.20 17.45
CA LEU A 11 9.21 -28.63 18.38
C LEU A 11 8.17 -27.95 17.50
N GLY A 12 6.89 -28.33 17.65
CA GLY A 12 5.84 -28.04 16.65
C GLY A 12 5.76 -26.57 16.22
N SER A 13 5.29 -26.32 15.00
CA SER A 13 5.12 -24.96 14.46
C SER A 13 4.10 -24.17 15.29
N GLY A 14 4.29 -22.85 15.39
CA GLY A 14 3.26 -21.95 15.92
C GLY A 14 2.01 -21.93 15.03
N SER A 15 0.97 -21.26 15.49
CA SER A 15 -0.28 -21.09 14.72
C SER A 15 -0.47 -19.64 14.29
N ILE A 16 -0.90 -19.45 13.04
CA ILE A 16 -1.26 -18.16 12.46
C ILE A 16 -2.78 -18.08 12.29
N GLU A 17 -3.35 -16.95 12.67
CA GLU A 17 -4.73 -16.56 12.36
C GLU A 17 -4.71 -15.14 11.79
N TYR A 18 -5.60 -14.82 10.86
CA TYR A 18 -5.72 -13.46 10.30
C TYR A 18 -7.18 -13.04 10.14
N SER A 19 -7.41 -11.74 10.05
CA SER A 19 -8.72 -11.11 10.30
C SER A 19 -9.77 -11.24 9.19
N ALA A 20 -9.43 -11.79 8.02
CA ALA A 20 -10.33 -11.80 6.86
C ALA A 20 -10.24 -13.11 6.06
N GLN A 21 -11.36 -13.51 5.44
CA GLN A 21 -11.46 -14.74 4.63
C GLN A 21 -11.18 -14.51 3.15
N GLU A 22 -11.51 -13.32 2.64
CA GLU A 22 -11.13 -12.84 1.32
C GLU A 22 -10.21 -11.65 1.53
N LEU A 23 -9.04 -11.70 0.90
CA LEU A 23 -8.01 -10.66 1.01
C LEU A 23 -7.87 -9.98 -0.33
N SER A 24 -7.93 -8.65 -0.35
CA SER A 24 -7.59 -7.88 -1.54
C SER A 24 -6.20 -7.29 -1.39
N VAL A 25 -5.54 -7.04 -2.52
CA VAL A 25 -4.39 -6.16 -2.49
C VAL A 25 -4.78 -4.79 -1.90
N GLU A 26 -3.81 -4.13 -1.26
CA GLU A 26 -3.95 -2.87 -0.51
C GLU A 26 -4.74 -3.00 0.81
N ASP A 27 -5.31 -4.15 1.11
CA ASP A 27 -5.88 -4.40 2.44
C ASP A 27 -4.76 -4.43 3.50
N THR A 28 -5.06 -3.86 4.66
CA THR A 28 -4.25 -4.08 5.87
C THR A 28 -4.85 -5.20 6.69
N ILE A 29 -4.08 -6.29 6.86
CA ILE A 29 -4.50 -7.46 7.64
C ILE A 29 -3.84 -7.48 9.01
N MET A 30 -4.59 -7.98 10.00
CA MET A 30 -4.04 -8.27 11.31
C MET A 30 -3.61 -9.74 11.37
N VAL A 31 -2.31 -9.98 11.38
CA VAL A 31 -1.73 -11.32 11.57
C VAL A 31 -1.57 -11.56 13.06
N HIS A 32 -2.23 -12.59 13.57
CA HIS A 32 -2.10 -13.05 14.94
C HIS A 32 -1.28 -14.34 15.00
N TYR A 33 -0.25 -14.32 15.82
CA TYR A 33 0.66 -15.45 15.99
C TYR A 33 0.59 -16.00 17.42
N THR A 34 0.49 -17.32 17.53
CA THR A 34 0.59 -18.05 18.80
C THR A 34 1.87 -18.90 18.76
N PRO A 35 2.89 -18.56 19.56
CA PRO A 35 4.14 -19.30 19.54
C PRO A 35 3.96 -20.73 20.06
N PRO A 36 4.72 -21.69 19.52
CA PRO A 36 4.73 -23.02 20.06
C PRO A 36 5.40 -23.02 21.44
N ARG A 37 4.90 -23.88 22.33
CA ARG A 37 5.33 -23.92 23.73
C ARG A 37 6.86 -24.10 23.79
N GLU A 38 7.52 -23.21 24.53
CA GLU A 38 8.96 -23.24 24.85
C GLU A 38 9.93 -22.92 23.70
N PHE A 39 9.44 -22.57 22.49
CA PHE A 39 10.32 -22.25 21.36
C PHE A 39 10.91 -20.83 21.44
N PHE A 40 10.02 -19.86 21.66
CA PHE A 40 10.39 -18.48 21.95
C PHE A 40 10.34 -18.21 23.45
N ARG A 41 11.27 -17.37 23.93
CA ARG A 41 11.26 -16.94 25.34
C ARG A 41 10.18 -15.88 25.52
N GLU A 42 9.60 -15.80 26.71
CA GLU A 42 8.55 -14.81 27.00
C GLU A 42 8.99 -13.34 26.81
N GLU A 43 10.30 -13.09 26.87
CA GLU A 43 10.90 -11.76 26.68
C GLU A 43 11.42 -11.53 25.24
N SER A 44 11.29 -12.50 24.34
CA SER A 44 11.74 -12.36 22.95
C SER A 44 10.91 -11.29 22.23
N GLY A 45 11.58 -10.31 21.62
CA GLY A 45 10.98 -9.49 20.57
C GLY A 45 10.81 -10.36 19.33
N LEU A 46 9.58 -10.50 18.85
CA LEU A 46 9.28 -11.30 17.67
C LEU A 46 9.02 -10.39 16.47
N PHE A 47 9.39 -10.87 15.29
CA PHE A 47 9.24 -10.18 14.02
C PHE A 47 8.58 -11.09 13.01
N TYR A 48 7.68 -10.51 12.22
CA TYR A 48 7.25 -11.06 10.96
C TYR A 48 8.42 -10.82 10.02
N CYS A 49 8.88 -11.86 9.36
CA CYS A 49 9.99 -11.83 8.42
C CYS A 49 9.54 -12.57 7.18
N GLY A 50 9.32 -11.86 6.08
CA GLY A 50 8.79 -12.48 4.89
C GLY A 50 8.89 -11.63 3.64
N GLY A 51 8.35 -12.16 2.56
CA GLY A 51 8.22 -11.48 1.28
C GLY A 51 6.94 -11.92 0.58
N TYR A 52 6.94 -11.78 -0.73
CA TYR A 52 5.76 -11.94 -1.57
C TYR A 52 6.03 -12.95 -2.69
N ASN A 53 4.97 -13.55 -3.23
CA ASN A 53 5.00 -14.28 -4.50
C ASN A 53 6.02 -15.43 -4.57
N GLY A 54 6.16 -16.20 -3.49
CA GLY A 54 7.06 -17.36 -3.42
C GLY A 54 8.44 -17.06 -2.83
N TRP A 55 8.55 -16.00 -2.02
CA TRP A 55 9.77 -15.62 -1.31
C TRP A 55 10.46 -16.83 -0.66
N ASP A 56 11.77 -16.94 -0.90
CA ASP A 56 12.57 -18.11 -0.53
C ASP A 56 13.58 -17.85 0.60
N GLY A 57 13.70 -16.59 1.06
CA GLY A 57 14.64 -16.19 2.10
C GLY A 57 15.96 -15.59 1.61
N GLU A 58 16.23 -15.59 0.29
CA GLU A 58 17.47 -15.01 -0.26
C GLU A 58 17.37 -13.48 -0.43
N GLU A 59 16.16 -12.97 -0.66
CA GLU A 59 15.85 -11.55 -0.84
C GLU A 59 15.68 -10.82 0.50
N THR A 60 15.91 -9.50 0.50
CA THR A 60 15.70 -8.66 1.69
C THR A 60 14.24 -8.80 2.18
N PRO A 61 14.00 -9.29 3.40
CA PRO A 61 12.65 -9.49 3.89
C PRO A 61 12.02 -8.19 4.38
N VAL A 62 10.69 -8.13 4.27
CA VAL A 62 9.86 -7.23 5.05
C VAL A 62 9.89 -7.68 6.51
N MET A 63 10.33 -6.77 7.38
CA MET A 63 10.48 -6.99 8.81
C MET A 63 9.49 -6.13 9.60
N VAL A 64 8.50 -6.77 10.24
CA VAL A 64 7.50 -6.04 11.05
C VAL A 64 7.50 -6.57 12.48
N PRO A 65 7.65 -5.71 13.50
CA PRO A 65 7.64 -6.16 14.89
C PRO A 65 6.25 -6.66 15.29
N LEU A 66 6.18 -7.82 15.93
CA LEU A 66 4.94 -8.30 16.54
C LEU A 66 4.78 -7.75 17.96
N LEU A 67 3.60 -7.20 18.21
CA LEU A 67 3.22 -6.68 19.52
C LEU A 67 2.59 -7.78 20.37
N ARG A 68 3.25 -8.12 21.48
CA ARG A 68 2.73 -9.06 22.47
C ARG A 68 1.39 -8.58 23.06
N GLN A 69 0.42 -9.48 23.10
CA GLN A 69 -0.89 -9.30 23.70
C GLN A 69 -0.94 -9.91 25.11
N ARG A 70 -1.94 -9.52 25.90
CA ARG A 70 -2.07 -9.97 27.30
C ARG A 70 -2.34 -11.47 27.45
N ASP A 71 -2.88 -12.11 26.43
CA ASP A 71 -3.19 -13.54 26.36
C ASP A 71 -1.98 -14.39 25.92
N GLY A 72 -0.82 -13.77 25.69
CA GLY A 72 0.39 -14.45 25.23
C GLY A 72 0.49 -14.61 23.72
N ARG A 73 -0.52 -14.16 22.96
CA ARG A 73 -0.45 -14.06 21.50
C ARG A 73 0.33 -12.83 21.08
N TYR A 74 0.72 -12.80 19.82
CA TYR A 74 1.43 -11.71 19.19
C TYR A 74 0.60 -11.21 18.00
N LYS A 75 0.70 -9.91 17.68
CA LYS A 75 0.01 -9.35 16.52
C LYS A 75 0.92 -8.46 15.68
N ALA A 76 0.78 -8.51 14.36
CA ALA A 76 1.36 -7.57 13.42
C ALA A 76 0.28 -7.03 12.49
N SER A 77 0.46 -5.79 12.03
CA SER A 77 -0.34 -5.16 10.99
C SER A 77 0.47 -5.25 9.70
N ILE A 78 -0.06 -5.92 8.69
CA ILE A 78 0.64 -6.14 7.41
C ILE A 78 -0.22 -5.54 6.30
N THR A 79 0.35 -4.61 5.54
CA THR A 79 -0.27 -4.07 4.32
C THR A 79 0.07 -4.99 3.16
N ILE A 80 -0.93 -5.41 2.39
CA ILE A 80 -0.76 -6.23 1.19
C ILE A 80 -0.41 -5.31 0.03
N PRO A 81 0.76 -5.44 -0.62
CA PRO A 81 1.08 -4.64 -1.80
C PRO A 81 0.15 -4.91 -2.97
N ASN A 82 0.00 -3.93 -3.87
CA ASN A 82 -0.88 -4.00 -5.05
C ASN A 82 -0.55 -5.15 -6.03
N PHE A 83 0.67 -5.68 -6.01
CA PHE A 83 1.15 -6.78 -6.85
C PHE A 83 1.15 -8.16 -6.16
N ALA A 84 0.88 -8.20 -4.85
CA ALA A 84 1.03 -9.43 -4.07
C ALA A 84 -0.09 -10.43 -4.38
N LYS A 85 0.30 -11.63 -4.81
CA LYS A 85 -0.57 -12.80 -4.96
C LYS A 85 -0.50 -13.67 -3.71
N THR A 86 0.67 -13.72 -3.08
CA THR A 86 0.89 -14.48 -1.85
C THR A 86 1.79 -13.70 -0.89
N LEU A 87 1.57 -13.90 0.39
CA LEU A 87 2.48 -13.52 1.47
C LEU A 87 3.16 -14.78 1.98
N ASP A 88 4.49 -14.79 1.97
CA ASP A 88 5.32 -15.92 2.34
C ASP A 88 6.26 -15.49 3.46
N PHE A 89 6.12 -16.06 4.66
CA PHE A 89 6.83 -15.54 5.83
C PHE A 89 7.12 -16.56 6.94
N THR A 90 7.98 -16.15 7.86
CA THR A 90 8.30 -16.83 9.12
C THR A 90 8.20 -15.85 10.27
N VAL A 91 8.08 -16.36 11.50
CA VAL A 91 8.21 -15.55 12.72
C VAL A 91 9.57 -15.78 13.33
N THR A 92 10.29 -14.72 13.67
CA THR A 92 11.67 -14.80 14.18
C THR A 92 11.93 -13.92 15.39
N ASP A 93 12.86 -14.32 16.25
CA ASP A 93 13.47 -13.45 17.28
C ASP A 93 14.84 -12.88 16.84
N GLY A 94 15.16 -13.00 15.55
CA GLY A 94 16.45 -12.64 14.96
C GLY A 94 17.51 -13.74 15.06
N ILE A 95 17.21 -14.85 15.75
CA ILE A 95 18.12 -16.00 15.91
C ILE A 95 17.41 -17.30 15.50
N ARG A 96 16.17 -17.48 15.93
CA ARG A 96 15.33 -18.64 15.63
C ARG A 96 14.25 -18.24 14.65
N TYR A 97 13.86 -19.18 13.81
CA TYR A 97 12.82 -19.02 12.80
C TYR A 97 11.77 -20.09 13.05
N ASP A 98 10.54 -19.67 13.30
CA ASP A 98 9.37 -20.55 13.32
C ASP A 98 8.78 -20.56 11.92
N MET A 99 8.98 -21.67 11.24
CA MET A 99 8.42 -21.94 9.93
C MET A 99 7.07 -22.66 10.12
N GLY A 100 6.22 -22.57 9.10
CA GLY A 100 4.96 -23.28 9.04
C GLY A 100 5.12 -24.80 8.99
N PRO A 101 4.00 -25.52 8.77
CA PRO A 101 4.02 -26.97 8.65
C PRO A 101 5.05 -27.46 7.61
N ASP A 102 5.67 -28.61 7.89
CA ASP A 102 6.64 -29.27 7.00
C ASP A 102 7.89 -28.43 6.67
N ASP A 103 8.31 -27.55 7.59
CA ASP A 103 9.45 -26.64 7.45
C ASP A 103 9.32 -25.66 6.25
N ALA A 104 8.09 -25.41 5.79
CA ALA A 104 7.78 -24.42 4.77
C ALA A 104 7.42 -23.07 5.39
N PHE A 105 7.53 -21.97 4.65
CA PHE A 105 7.02 -20.68 5.10
C PHE A 105 5.52 -20.73 5.37
N TYR A 106 5.05 -19.89 6.29
CA TYR A 106 3.63 -19.58 6.37
C TYR A 106 3.20 -18.91 5.08
N HIS A 107 2.08 -19.37 4.54
CA HIS A 107 1.56 -18.92 3.27
C HIS A 107 0.16 -18.34 3.45
N ILE A 108 -0.02 -17.07 3.07
CA ILE A 108 -1.33 -16.43 3.01
C ILE A 108 -1.58 -16.03 1.56
N ARG A 109 -2.64 -16.60 0.97
CA ARG A 109 -3.07 -16.25 -0.39
C ARG A 109 -3.86 -14.93 -0.39
N VAL A 110 -3.58 -14.08 -1.36
CA VAL A 110 -4.40 -12.90 -1.67
C VAL A 110 -5.50 -13.32 -2.64
N THR A 111 -6.76 -13.06 -2.28
CA THR A 111 -7.92 -13.53 -3.04
C THR A 111 -8.24 -12.63 -4.23
N HIS A 112 -8.14 -11.30 -4.07
CA HIS A 112 -8.41 -10.33 -5.14
C HIS A 112 -7.12 -9.60 -5.49
N ILE A 113 -6.62 -9.84 -6.71
CA ILE A 113 -5.35 -9.31 -7.21
C ILE A 113 -5.58 -8.37 -8.38
N ARG A 114 -4.59 -7.52 -8.63
CA ARG A 114 -4.56 -6.58 -9.76
C ARG A 114 -3.38 -6.91 -10.66
N GLU A 115 -3.58 -6.82 -11.97
CA GLU A 115 -2.50 -6.92 -12.95
C GLU A 115 -2.66 -5.81 -14.00
N GLU A 116 -1.58 -5.08 -14.26
CA GLU A 116 -1.54 -4.11 -15.36
C GLU A 116 -1.33 -4.83 -16.69
N ASP A 117 -2.05 -4.43 -17.74
CA ASP A 117 -1.83 -4.92 -19.09
C ASP A 117 -0.91 -4.01 -19.92
N ASP A 118 -0.49 -4.47 -21.10
CA ASP A 118 0.45 -3.73 -21.97
C ASP A 118 -0.04 -2.33 -22.39
N ALA A 119 -1.32 -2.03 -22.18
CA ALA A 119 -1.92 -0.73 -22.47
C ALA A 119 -2.08 0.14 -21.21
N GLY A 120 -1.63 -0.33 -20.05
CA GLY A 120 -1.73 0.36 -18.76
C GLY A 120 -3.03 0.08 -17.99
N ASN A 121 -3.95 -0.71 -18.54
CA ASN A 121 -5.23 -0.96 -17.86
C ASN A 121 -5.03 -1.91 -16.67
N ILE A 122 -5.72 -1.64 -15.57
CA ILE A 122 -5.67 -2.50 -14.39
C ILE A 122 -6.77 -3.56 -14.48
N ARG A 123 -6.38 -4.82 -14.64
CA ARG A 123 -7.29 -5.97 -14.63
C ARG A 123 -7.44 -6.52 -13.22
N LEU A 124 -8.68 -6.77 -12.84
CA LEU A 124 -9.05 -7.30 -11.54
C LEU A 124 -9.32 -8.79 -11.67
N TYR A 125 -8.68 -9.60 -10.83
CA TYR A 125 -8.84 -11.05 -10.81
C TYR A 125 -9.13 -11.56 -9.41
N ARG A 126 -9.96 -12.61 -9.34
CA ARG A 126 -10.09 -13.47 -8.16
C ARG A 126 -9.23 -14.71 -8.33
N GLN A 127 -8.39 -14.98 -7.34
CA GLN A 127 -7.56 -16.17 -7.26
C GLN A 127 -8.24 -17.25 -6.41
N ASP A 128 -8.51 -18.40 -7.04
CA ASP A 128 -9.09 -19.57 -6.38
C ASP A 128 -8.04 -20.41 -5.63
N GLU A 129 -8.50 -21.44 -4.91
CA GLU A 129 -7.62 -22.28 -4.07
C GLU A 129 -6.52 -23.02 -4.83
N ASP A 130 -6.76 -23.36 -6.08
CA ASP A 130 -5.80 -24.03 -6.96
C ASP A 130 -4.89 -23.05 -7.70
N GLY A 131 -5.01 -21.74 -7.42
CA GLY A 131 -4.27 -20.68 -8.10
C GLY A 131 -4.86 -20.24 -9.44
N THR A 132 -6.02 -20.76 -9.84
CA THR A 132 -6.73 -20.30 -11.04
C THR A 132 -7.18 -18.85 -10.87
N LEU A 133 -6.97 -18.04 -11.90
CA LEU A 133 -7.41 -16.64 -11.95
C LEU A 133 -8.72 -16.51 -12.72
N THR A 134 -9.74 -15.99 -12.06
CA THR A 134 -11.02 -15.62 -12.66
C THR A 134 -11.06 -14.11 -12.85
N TYR A 135 -11.22 -13.66 -14.09
CA TYR A 135 -11.34 -12.23 -14.39
C TYR A 135 -12.66 -11.67 -13.83
N GLU A 136 -12.56 -10.61 -13.03
CA GLU A 136 -13.71 -9.95 -12.39
C GLU A 136 -14.04 -8.59 -13.01
N GLY A 137 -13.05 -7.90 -13.59
CA GLY A 137 -13.27 -6.58 -14.18
C GLY A 137 -11.98 -5.89 -14.62
N MET A 138 -12.11 -4.67 -15.12
CA MET A 138 -10.99 -3.84 -15.57
C MET A 138 -11.27 -2.38 -15.22
N ILE A 139 -10.23 -1.70 -14.76
CA ILE A 139 -10.15 -0.25 -14.66
C ILE A 139 -9.36 0.19 -15.89
N GLU A 140 -10.06 0.82 -16.83
CA GLU A 140 -9.45 1.31 -18.07
C GLU A 140 -8.54 2.50 -17.75
N THR A 141 -7.35 2.52 -18.34
CA THR A 141 -6.59 3.75 -18.46
C THR A 141 -7.34 4.67 -19.39
N PHE A 142 -7.92 5.71 -18.81
CA PHE A 142 -8.64 6.73 -19.56
C PHE A 142 -7.68 7.52 -20.44
N ASP A 143 -8.13 7.91 -21.64
CA ASP A 143 -7.53 9.04 -22.35
C ASP A 143 -7.54 10.24 -21.37
N PRO A 144 -6.42 10.98 -21.21
CA PRO A 144 -6.37 12.17 -20.37
C PRO A 144 -7.57 13.12 -20.54
N GLN A 145 -8.08 13.28 -21.77
CA GLN A 145 -9.25 14.14 -22.03
C GLN A 145 -10.57 13.53 -21.53
N GLU A 146 -10.70 12.21 -21.56
CA GLU A 146 -11.87 11.52 -21.02
C GLU A 146 -11.84 11.49 -19.49
N LEU A 147 -10.65 11.29 -18.91
CA LEU A 147 -10.44 11.37 -17.47
C LEU A 147 -10.84 12.75 -16.93
N GLU A 148 -10.34 13.81 -17.57
CA GLU A 148 -10.67 15.20 -17.23
C GLU A 148 -12.19 15.43 -17.30
N ARG A 149 -12.85 14.97 -18.37
CA ARG A 149 -14.32 15.06 -18.49
C ARG A 149 -15.05 14.31 -17.38
N MET A 150 -14.58 13.13 -17.00
CA MET A 150 -15.20 12.33 -15.93
C MET A 150 -15.02 12.96 -14.55
N ILE A 151 -13.87 13.59 -14.33
CA ILE A 151 -13.59 14.36 -13.12
C ILE A 151 -14.51 15.58 -13.07
N ASP A 152 -14.62 16.35 -14.17
CA ASP A 152 -15.54 17.49 -14.27
C ASP A 152 -16.99 17.09 -13.98
N GLU A 153 -17.48 16.01 -14.60
CA GLU A 153 -18.84 15.49 -14.35
C GLU A 153 -19.05 15.02 -12.91
N GLY A 154 -18.00 14.53 -12.25
CA GLY A 154 -18.01 14.16 -10.84
C GLY A 154 -18.02 15.38 -9.92
N ILE A 155 -17.20 16.38 -10.23
CA ILE A 155 -17.14 17.67 -9.53
C ILE A 155 -18.49 18.35 -9.56
N ASP A 156 -19.15 18.43 -10.72
CA ASP A 156 -20.46 19.08 -10.84
C ASP A 156 -21.50 18.45 -9.90
N LYS A 157 -21.53 17.12 -9.80
CA LYS A 157 -22.43 16.41 -8.87
C LYS A 157 -22.08 16.68 -7.41
N VAL A 158 -20.80 16.73 -7.06
CA VAL A 158 -20.37 17.02 -5.69
C VAL A 158 -20.67 18.48 -5.33
N ALA A 159 -20.39 19.42 -6.23
CA ALA A 159 -20.67 20.84 -6.07
C ALA A 159 -22.18 21.11 -5.92
N GLU A 160 -23.03 20.40 -6.67
CA GLU A 160 -24.50 20.45 -6.49
C GLU A 160 -24.91 19.99 -5.09
N ASN A 161 -24.31 18.92 -4.56
CA ASN A 161 -24.61 18.44 -3.20
C ASN A 161 -24.07 19.38 -2.09
N ILE A 162 -22.85 19.91 -2.24
CA ILE A 162 -22.24 20.84 -1.27
C ILE A 162 -23.06 22.14 -1.16
N LYS A 163 -23.56 22.67 -2.30
CA LYS A 163 -24.42 23.86 -2.35
C LYS A 163 -25.74 23.69 -1.59
N VAL A 164 -26.23 22.46 -1.46
CA VAL A 164 -27.50 22.16 -0.79
C VAL A 164 -27.34 22.08 0.73
N GLU A 165 -26.14 21.77 1.26
CA GLU A 165 -25.95 21.44 2.68
C GLU A 165 -25.26 22.49 3.57
N THR A 166 -24.58 23.54 3.07
CA THR A 166 -23.81 24.45 3.96
C THR A 166 -23.87 25.96 3.66
N LEU A 167 -23.98 26.76 4.73
CA LEU A 167 -23.62 28.20 4.80
C LEU A 167 -22.08 28.36 4.92
N SER A 168 -21.32 27.70 4.04
CA SER A 168 -19.86 27.78 4.01
C SER A 168 -19.38 29.01 3.23
N THR A 169 -18.19 29.51 3.56
CA THR A 169 -17.54 30.59 2.80
C THR A 169 -17.04 30.07 1.44
N GLU A 170 -16.88 30.97 0.46
CA GLU A 170 -16.38 30.59 -0.88
C GLU A 170 -15.05 29.85 -0.83
N GLU A 171 -14.15 30.25 0.07
CA GLU A 171 -12.85 29.60 0.30
C GLU A 171 -13.01 28.15 0.81
N GLN A 172 -13.91 27.92 1.78
CA GLN A 172 -14.20 26.57 2.29
C GLN A 172 -14.85 25.67 1.23
N GLN A 173 -15.67 26.24 0.35
CA GLN A 173 -16.26 25.50 -0.76
C GLN A 173 -15.20 25.10 -1.79
N ALA A 174 -14.29 26.01 -2.15
CA ALA A 174 -13.20 25.72 -3.07
C ALA A 174 -12.32 24.57 -2.56
N VAL A 175 -11.95 24.58 -1.27
CA VAL A 175 -11.17 23.50 -0.65
C VAL A 175 -11.92 22.17 -0.66
N GLN A 176 -13.23 22.17 -0.38
CA GLN A 176 -14.03 20.95 -0.43
C GLN A 176 -14.15 20.38 -1.85
N VAL A 177 -14.28 21.24 -2.86
CA VAL A 177 -14.32 20.84 -4.26
C VAL A 177 -12.98 20.25 -4.70
N MET A 178 -11.86 20.91 -4.40
CA MET A 178 -10.52 20.39 -4.72
C MET A 178 -10.26 19.02 -4.07
N ARG A 179 -10.71 18.84 -2.83
CA ARG A 179 -10.60 17.56 -2.12
C ARG A 179 -11.48 16.47 -2.73
N ALA A 180 -12.70 16.82 -3.14
CA ALA A 180 -13.59 15.89 -3.82
C ALA A 180 -13.04 15.48 -5.19
N GLU A 181 -12.50 16.43 -5.95
CA GLU A 181 -11.80 16.20 -7.21
C GLU A 181 -10.65 15.22 -7.02
N ALA A 182 -9.78 15.45 -6.04
CA ALA A 182 -8.66 14.55 -5.75
C ALA A 182 -9.12 13.14 -5.38
N SER A 183 -10.23 13.00 -4.65
CA SER A 183 -10.80 11.70 -4.33
C SER A 183 -11.37 10.97 -5.55
N ILE A 184 -12.09 11.69 -6.42
CA ILE A 184 -12.62 11.12 -7.66
C ILE A 184 -11.46 10.73 -8.58
N LEU A 185 -10.47 11.60 -8.74
CA LEU A 185 -9.28 11.34 -9.53
C LEU A 185 -8.54 10.10 -9.01
N GLY A 186 -8.27 10.02 -7.72
CA GLY A 186 -7.61 8.86 -7.13
C GLY A 186 -8.37 7.56 -7.37
N GLU A 187 -9.69 7.55 -7.17
CA GLU A 187 -10.52 6.38 -7.48
C GLU A 187 -10.45 6.00 -8.97
N LYS A 188 -10.43 6.99 -9.88
CA LYS A 188 -10.31 6.75 -11.33
C LYS A 188 -8.95 6.24 -11.75
N LEU A 189 -7.90 6.63 -11.02
CA LEU A 189 -6.55 6.11 -11.19
C LEU A 189 -6.36 4.71 -10.57
N GLY A 190 -7.42 4.15 -9.96
CA GLY A 190 -7.38 2.83 -9.36
C GLY A 190 -6.81 2.81 -7.94
N LEU A 191 -6.62 3.97 -7.31
CA LEU A 191 -6.22 4.04 -5.90
C LEU A 191 -7.40 3.68 -5.00
N GLY A 192 -7.14 2.84 -4.00
CA GLY A 192 -8.07 2.55 -2.92
C GLY A 192 -8.32 3.75 -2.02
N ASN A 193 -9.47 3.74 -1.32
CA ASN A 193 -9.88 4.82 -0.42
C ASN A 193 -8.82 5.18 0.64
N MET A 194 -8.04 4.19 1.10
CA MET A 194 -6.97 4.41 2.08
C MET A 194 -5.81 5.21 1.46
N GLN A 195 -5.27 4.77 0.32
CA GLN A 195 -4.21 5.48 -0.42
C GLN A 195 -4.64 6.91 -0.77
N VAL A 196 -5.88 7.09 -1.23
CA VAL A 196 -6.44 8.41 -1.53
C VAL A 196 -6.46 9.29 -0.28
N SER A 197 -6.84 8.75 0.87
CA SER A 197 -6.84 9.50 2.13
C SER A 197 -5.41 9.84 2.58
N GLU A 198 -4.49 8.88 2.52
CA GLU A 198 -3.11 9.07 2.95
C GLU A 198 -2.38 10.10 2.07
N ALA A 199 -2.53 10.00 0.75
CA ALA A 199 -1.99 10.97 -0.19
C ALA A 199 -2.50 12.38 0.10
N ARG A 200 -3.81 12.52 0.36
CA ARG A 200 -4.40 13.81 0.72
C ARG A 200 -3.91 14.34 2.06
N ASP A 201 -3.84 13.49 3.08
CA ASP A 201 -3.37 13.89 4.41
C ASP A 201 -1.90 14.30 4.40
N ALA A 202 -1.06 13.66 3.57
CA ALA A 202 0.33 14.06 3.37
C ALA A 202 0.44 15.39 2.63
N PHE A 203 -0.35 15.61 1.58
CA PHE A 203 -0.38 16.88 0.85
C PHE A 203 -0.84 18.03 1.76
N ASP A 204 -1.98 17.85 2.45
CA ASP A 204 -2.57 18.84 3.36
C ASP A 204 -1.65 19.20 4.52
N PHE A 205 -0.73 18.30 4.93
CA PHE A 205 0.25 18.59 5.97
C PHE A 205 1.23 19.69 5.57
N PHE A 206 1.56 19.79 4.28
CA PHE A 206 2.49 20.78 3.74
C PHE A 206 1.80 21.97 3.04
N ASP A 207 0.49 21.88 2.79
CA ASP A 207 -0.37 22.96 2.31
C ASP A 207 -1.14 23.60 3.48
N ASP A 208 -0.39 24.25 4.38
CA ASP A 208 -0.91 24.82 5.63
C ASP A 208 -1.94 25.94 5.42
N GLU A 209 -1.84 26.64 4.30
CA GLU A 209 -2.78 27.66 3.87
C GLU A 209 -3.99 27.08 3.10
N THR A 210 -4.06 25.75 2.88
CA THR A 210 -5.12 25.08 2.10
C THR A 210 -5.33 25.68 0.71
N THR A 211 -4.23 26.01 0.04
CA THR A 211 -4.22 26.60 -1.29
C THR A 211 -4.53 25.60 -2.39
N GLY A 212 -4.41 24.30 -2.11
CA GLY A 212 -4.46 23.22 -3.09
C GLY A 212 -3.16 23.06 -3.89
N GLU A 213 -2.10 23.78 -3.52
CA GLU A 213 -0.82 23.82 -4.22
C GLU A 213 0.36 23.70 -3.23
N LEU A 214 1.38 22.93 -3.61
CA LEU A 214 2.64 22.82 -2.87
C LEU A 214 3.77 23.40 -3.68
N GLN A 215 4.75 24.04 -3.04
CA GLN A 215 5.98 24.41 -3.75
C GLN A 215 6.68 23.14 -4.28
N VAL A 216 7.23 23.18 -5.49
CA VAL A 216 7.90 22.01 -6.11
C VAL A 216 9.03 21.44 -5.23
N GLU A 217 9.70 22.30 -4.46
CA GLU A 217 10.75 21.91 -3.51
C GLU A 217 10.23 21.08 -2.32
N HIS A 218 8.93 21.12 -2.03
CA HIS A 218 8.31 20.32 -0.97
C HIS A 218 7.86 18.94 -1.44
N LEU A 219 7.88 18.63 -2.75
CA LEU A 219 7.42 17.34 -3.28
C LEU A 219 8.17 16.17 -2.63
N GLY A 220 9.50 16.26 -2.52
CA GLY A 220 10.30 15.22 -1.86
C GLY A 220 9.94 15.02 -0.39
N LEU A 221 9.59 16.08 0.34
CA LEU A 221 9.18 15.99 1.75
C LEU A 221 7.81 15.31 1.91
N VAL A 222 6.91 15.53 0.96
CA VAL A 222 5.56 14.93 0.95
C VAL A 222 5.67 13.43 0.65
N LEU A 223 6.51 13.06 -0.33
CA LEU A 223 6.75 11.66 -0.68
C LEU A 223 7.49 10.90 0.43
N ASP A 224 8.48 11.52 1.08
CA ASP A 224 9.19 10.94 2.24
C ASP A 224 8.22 10.66 3.40
N ARG A 225 7.24 11.55 3.62
CA ARG A 225 6.18 11.35 4.63
C ARG A 225 5.29 10.14 4.31
N MET A 226 5.15 9.79 3.04
CA MET A 226 4.44 8.59 2.58
C MET A 226 5.33 7.34 2.60
N GLY A 227 6.57 7.44 3.07
CA GLY A 227 7.53 6.34 3.10
C GLY A 227 8.23 6.09 1.76
N LEU A 228 8.16 7.04 0.82
CA LEU A 228 8.85 6.96 -0.47
C LEU A 228 10.06 7.91 -0.45
N THR A 229 11.25 7.34 -0.33
CA THR A 229 12.49 8.09 -0.45
C THR A 229 12.99 8.04 -1.89
N LEU A 230 12.71 9.10 -2.64
CA LEU A 230 13.18 9.25 -4.02
C LEU A 230 14.41 10.16 -4.11
N ASP A 231 15.27 9.91 -5.07
CA ASP A 231 16.38 10.79 -5.40
C ASP A 231 15.95 12.00 -6.24
N ALA A 232 16.89 12.93 -6.46
CA ALA A 232 16.61 14.18 -7.17
C ALA A 232 16.24 13.97 -8.65
N ASP A 233 16.78 12.92 -9.28
CA ASP A 233 16.51 12.62 -10.69
C ASP A 233 15.13 11.97 -10.83
N GLU A 234 14.75 11.11 -9.89
CA GLU A 234 13.41 10.51 -9.80
C GLU A 234 12.32 11.58 -9.58
N ILE A 235 12.54 12.49 -8.62
CA ILE A 235 11.63 13.62 -8.37
C ILE A 235 11.53 14.52 -9.61
N ALA A 236 12.65 14.82 -10.27
CA ALA A 236 12.64 15.63 -11.50
C ALA A 236 11.85 14.94 -12.62
N GLY A 237 11.97 13.61 -12.75
CA GLY A 237 11.22 12.82 -13.72
C GLY A 237 9.71 12.86 -13.48
N LEU A 238 9.27 12.77 -12.22
CA LEU A 238 7.85 12.91 -11.87
C LEU A 238 7.31 14.30 -12.21
N LEU A 239 8.06 15.36 -11.85
CA LEU A 239 7.70 16.73 -12.17
C LEU A 239 7.60 16.95 -13.69
N GLU A 240 8.54 16.40 -14.46
CA GLU A 240 8.53 16.51 -15.93
C GLU A 240 7.28 15.88 -16.53
N ARG A 241 6.91 14.69 -16.08
CA ARG A 241 5.75 13.94 -16.60
C ARG A 241 4.41 14.56 -16.19
N HIS A 242 4.27 14.97 -14.93
CA HIS A 242 2.94 15.28 -14.36
C HIS A 242 2.67 16.76 -14.12
N THR A 243 3.71 17.58 -13.97
CA THR A 243 3.56 19.02 -13.74
C THR A 243 4.02 19.83 -14.95
N TYR A 244 5.26 19.66 -15.41
CA TYR A 244 5.84 20.49 -16.47
C TYR A 244 5.34 20.15 -17.87
N ALA A 245 4.85 18.91 -18.09
CA ALA A 245 4.21 18.53 -19.34
C ALA A 245 3.00 19.42 -19.67
N THR A 246 2.24 19.85 -18.65
CA THR A 246 1.04 20.69 -18.79
C THR A 246 1.31 22.14 -18.41
N ARG A 247 2.19 22.39 -17.43
CA ARG A 247 2.56 23.71 -16.92
C ARG A 247 4.09 23.88 -16.86
N PRO A 248 4.77 24.17 -17.98
CA PRO A 248 6.24 24.20 -18.06
C PRO A 248 6.94 25.19 -17.13
N GLU A 249 6.25 26.24 -16.69
CA GLU A 249 6.77 27.29 -15.80
C GLU A 249 6.22 27.18 -14.37
N ALA A 250 5.63 26.03 -14.01
CA ALA A 250 5.07 25.84 -12.68
C ALA A 250 6.15 25.93 -11.59
N THR A 251 5.86 26.71 -10.55
CA THR A 251 6.63 26.71 -9.30
C THR A 251 5.93 25.89 -8.22
N THR A 252 4.72 25.42 -8.50
CA THR A 252 3.88 24.66 -7.59
C THR A 252 3.32 23.39 -8.22
N VAL A 253 3.13 22.36 -7.40
CA VAL A 253 2.44 21.11 -7.72
C VAL A 253 1.03 21.19 -7.17
N ARG A 254 0.02 20.94 -8.00
CA ARG A 254 -1.39 20.86 -7.57
C ARG A 254 -1.68 19.50 -6.93
N LEU A 255 -2.69 19.44 -6.06
CA LEU A 255 -3.14 18.18 -5.47
C LEU A 255 -3.49 17.12 -6.53
N SER A 256 -4.09 17.52 -7.65
CA SER A 256 -4.40 16.60 -8.76
C SER A 256 -3.15 16.07 -9.47
N GLU A 257 -2.15 16.93 -9.73
CA GLU A 257 -0.86 16.54 -10.30
C GLU A 257 -0.13 15.58 -9.34
N TYR A 258 -0.16 15.85 -8.04
CA TYR A 258 0.37 14.97 -7.01
C TYR A 258 -0.33 13.61 -6.97
N MET A 259 -1.65 13.55 -7.14
CA MET A 259 -2.38 12.27 -7.21
C MET A 259 -1.95 11.40 -8.39
N HIS A 260 -1.64 12.00 -9.55
CA HIS A 260 -1.09 11.26 -10.68
C HIS A 260 0.31 10.70 -10.37
N MET A 261 1.19 11.51 -9.76
CA MET A 261 2.51 11.05 -9.33
C MET A 261 2.41 9.91 -8.32
N TRP A 262 1.52 10.05 -7.33
CA TRP A 262 1.29 9.04 -6.30
C TRP A 262 0.76 7.74 -6.92
N SER A 263 -0.19 7.81 -7.86
CA SER A 263 -0.68 6.64 -8.57
C SER A 263 0.40 5.95 -9.39
N GLU A 264 1.28 6.71 -10.07
CA GLU A 264 2.39 6.11 -10.81
C GLU A 264 3.34 5.38 -9.87
N LEU A 265 3.71 6.00 -8.73
CA LEU A 265 4.62 5.41 -7.76
C LEU A 265 4.05 4.16 -7.09
N ASP A 266 2.75 4.19 -6.76
CA ASP A 266 2.05 3.02 -6.24
C ASP A 266 2.09 1.87 -7.26
N GLN A 267 1.72 2.14 -8.52
CA GLN A 267 1.68 1.14 -9.58
C GLN A 267 3.07 0.61 -9.99
N ALA A 268 4.10 1.45 -9.94
CA ALA A 268 5.45 1.11 -10.40
C ALA A 268 6.23 0.17 -9.47
N ASP A 269 5.62 -0.34 -8.38
CA ASP A 269 6.32 -1.18 -7.38
C ASP A 269 7.62 -0.51 -6.88
N THR A 270 7.61 0.82 -6.76
CA THR A 270 8.73 1.53 -6.14
C THR A 270 8.54 1.37 -4.64
N GLY A 271 9.06 0.24 -4.14
CA GLY A 271 8.94 -0.20 -2.76
C GLY A 271 9.19 0.94 -1.79
N ILE A 272 8.23 1.11 -0.88
CA ILE A 272 8.40 1.80 0.39
C ILE A 272 9.68 1.22 1.02
N ASP A 273 10.76 1.99 1.01
CA ASP A 273 11.94 1.70 1.82
C ASP A 273 11.50 1.92 3.28
N ILE A 274 10.96 0.87 3.90
CA ILE A 274 10.63 0.86 5.32
C ILE A 274 11.96 0.91 6.09
N ILE A 275 12.31 2.10 6.58
CA ILE A 275 13.41 2.33 7.53
C ILE A 275 13.10 1.64 8.88
#